data_AF-A0A2R2MJF5-F1
#
_entry.id   AF-A0A2R2MJF5-F1
#
_cell.length_a   1.000
_cell.length_b   1.000
_cell.length_c   1.000
_cell.angle_alpha   90.00
_cell.angle_beta   90.00
_cell.angle_gamma   90.00
#
_symmetry.space_group_name_H-M   'P 1'
#
loop_
_entity.id
_entity.type
_entity.pdbx_description
1 polymer ?
#
loop_
_entity_poly.entity_id
_entity_poly.type
_entity_poly.pdbx_seq_one_letter_code
_entity_poly.pdbx_strand_id
1 'polypeptide(L)'
;MAVRFILVTMKLLALCVVLAMAQAARKPVTTKAPPTLESVVDQMNELKKTVEQMTGTIGTLSRQLMLQQLNMEERIRSEGDSGIKQIRVSSGGTKAYHAPSYVGSRFLSVHDHANNYRTIGMGEFIAVLNGVEFRTRHNDYGLRMPHRTSTAYHAVEDVPFPEVPPAVLKKATVQEQITEMREWFKAWANQDYSKRDYR
;
A
#
# COMPACT_ATOMS: atom_id res chain seq x y z
N MET A 1 27.31 16.23 -43.38
CA MET A 1 27.53 14.89 -44.01
C MET A 1 26.59 13.82 -43.45
N ALA A 2 26.30 13.79 -42.13
CA ALA A 2 25.43 12.80 -41.49
C ALA A 2 23.96 12.77 -41.96
N VAL A 3 23.34 13.93 -42.25
CA VAL A 3 21.92 14.01 -42.62
C VAL A 3 21.61 13.35 -43.97
N ARG A 4 22.54 13.44 -44.94
CA ARG A 4 22.39 12.75 -46.24
C ARG A 4 22.51 11.23 -46.09
N PHE A 5 23.34 10.76 -45.16
CA PHE A 5 23.50 9.33 -44.90
C PHE A 5 22.23 8.73 -44.27
N ILE A 6 21.62 9.44 -43.31
CA ILE A 6 20.35 9.06 -42.67
C ILE A 6 19.20 9.06 -43.67
N LEU A 7 19.13 10.04 -44.58
CA LEU A 7 18.08 10.10 -45.58
C LEU A 7 18.17 8.95 -46.60
N VAL A 8 19.39 8.53 -46.94
CA VAL A 8 19.64 7.41 -47.85
C VAL A 8 19.33 6.08 -47.17
N THR A 9 19.71 5.89 -45.91
CA THR A 9 19.38 4.67 -45.15
C THR A 9 17.88 4.54 -44.88
N MET A 10 17.17 5.64 -44.58
CA MET A 10 15.71 5.61 -44.45
C MET A 10 15.00 5.28 -45.77
N LYS A 11 15.48 5.81 -46.91
CA LYS A 11 14.93 5.44 -48.23
C LYS A 11 15.19 3.98 -48.57
N LEU A 12 16.36 3.46 -48.21
CA LEU A 12 16.70 2.05 -48.43
C LEU A 12 15.84 1.13 -47.54
N LEU A 13 15.64 1.49 -46.27
CA LEU A 13 14.77 0.76 -45.36
C LEU A 13 13.32 0.76 -45.83
N ALA A 14 12.80 1.92 -46.27
CA ALA A 14 11.46 2.02 -46.83
C ALA A 14 11.32 1.17 -48.10
N LEU A 15 12.33 1.15 -48.98
CA LEU A 15 12.35 0.30 -50.16
C LEU A 15 12.37 -1.19 -49.79
N CYS A 16 13.14 -1.59 -48.77
CA CYS A 16 13.16 -2.96 -48.27
C CYS A 16 11.80 -3.37 -47.65
N VAL A 17 11.14 -2.48 -46.91
CA VAL A 17 9.79 -2.73 -46.36
C VAL A 17 8.76 -2.85 -47.49
N VAL A 18 8.82 -1.99 -48.51
CA VAL A 18 7.95 -2.07 -49.68
C VAL A 18 8.23 -3.33 -50.50
N LEU A 19 9.49 -3.75 -50.64
CA LEU A 19 9.85 -5.01 -51.29
C LEU A 19 9.36 -6.22 -50.49
N ALA A 20 9.48 -6.19 -49.15
CA ALA A 20 8.98 -7.25 -48.29
C ALA A 20 7.44 -7.35 -48.33
N MET A 21 6.75 -6.21 -48.37
CA MET A 21 5.30 -6.16 -48.58
C MET A 21 4.91 -6.64 -49.99
N ALA A 22 5.68 -6.29 -51.02
CA ALA A 22 5.44 -6.73 -52.40
C ALA A 22 5.73 -8.23 -52.59
N GLN A 23 6.70 -8.79 -51.87
CA GLN A 23 6.96 -10.23 -51.82
C GLN A 23 5.90 -10.98 -51.00
N ALA A 24 5.37 -10.38 -49.93
CA ALA A 24 4.23 -10.93 -49.19
C ALA A 24 2.92 -10.90 -50.00
N ALA A 25 2.77 -9.91 -50.90
CA ALA A 25 1.64 -9.78 -51.82
C ALA A 25 1.72 -10.69 -53.06
N ARG A 26 2.93 -11.16 -53.44
CA ARG A 26 3.14 -12.16 -54.49
C ARG A 26 3.17 -13.58 -53.92
N LYS A 27 2.15 -13.96 -53.17
CA LYS A 27 1.79 -15.39 -53.13
C LYS A 27 1.04 -15.68 -54.43
N PRO A 28 1.39 -16.73 -55.18
CA PRO A 28 0.53 -17.16 -56.28
C PRO A 28 -0.87 -17.35 -55.69
N VAL A 29 -1.89 -16.82 -56.36
CA VAL A 29 -3.27 -17.20 -56.07
C VAL A 29 -3.35 -18.67 -56.46
N THR A 30 -3.00 -19.54 -55.51
CA THR A 30 -3.49 -20.91 -55.53
C THR A 30 -4.99 -20.73 -55.41
N THR A 31 -5.70 -20.86 -56.51
CA THR A 31 -7.12 -21.18 -56.46
C THR A 31 -7.19 -22.50 -55.71
N LYS A 32 -7.30 -22.42 -54.38
CA LYS A 32 -7.72 -23.58 -53.58
C LYS A 32 -8.98 -24.06 -54.29
N ALA A 33 -9.02 -25.35 -54.61
CA ALA A 33 -10.22 -25.98 -55.13
C ALA A 33 -11.43 -25.46 -54.33
N PRO A 34 -12.59 -25.21 -54.98
CA PRO A 34 -13.77 -24.75 -54.26
C PRO A 34 -13.94 -25.63 -53.03
N PRO A 35 -14.18 -25.04 -51.85
CA PRO A 35 -14.19 -25.79 -50.62
C PRO A 35 -15.16 -26.95 -50.79
N THR A 36 -14.65 -28.17 -50.59
CA THR A 36 -15.50 -29.36 -50.60
C THR A 36 -16.56 -29.18 -49.51
N LEU A 37 -17.75 -29.76 -49.71
CA LEU A 37 -18.83 -29.70 -48.72
C LEU A 37 -18.35 -30.08 -47.31
N GLU A 38 -17.44 -31.06 -47.19
CA GLU A 38 -16.78 -31.42 -45.93
C GLU A 38 -15.97 -30.25 -45.33
N SER A 39 -15.15 -29.55 -46.11
CA SER A 39 -14.35 -28.44 -45.60
C SER A 39 -15.18 -27.23 -45.13
N VAL A 40 -16.37 -27.02 -45.73
CA VAL A 40 -17.33 -26.01 -45.27
C VAL A 40 -17.97 -26.45 -43.94
N VAL A 41 -18.33 -27.72 -43.83
CA VAL A 41 -18.88 -28.30 -42.60
C VAL A 41 -17.86 -28.25 -41.46
N ASP A 42 -16.59 -28.54 -41.72
CA ASP A 42 -15.51 -28.44 -40.73
C ASP A 42 -15.29 -27.00 -40.25
N GLN A 43 -15.29 -26.03 -41.17
CA GLN A 43 -15.21 -24.60 -40.81
C GLN A 43 -16.42 -24.15 -39.99
N MET A 44 -17.63 -24.63 -40.31
CA MET A 44 -18.83 -24.34 -39.52
C MET A 44 -18.78 -24.96 -38.12
N ASN A 45 -18.21 -26.17 -37.98
CA ASN A 45 -18.05 -26.84 -36.70
C ASN A 45 -17.01 -26.12 -35.82
N GLU A 46 -15.89 -25.69 -36.39
CA GLU A 46 -14.88 -24.91 -35.65
C GLU A 46 -15.40 -23.52 -35.27
N LEU A 47 -16.19 -22.89 -36.14
CA LEU A 47 -16.88 -21.64 -35.81
C LEU A 47 -17.87 -21.82 -34.66
N LYS A 48 -18.69 -22.89 -34.68
CA LYS A 48 -19.60 -23.22 -33.57
C LYS A 48 -18.84 -23.40 -32.26
N LYS A 49 -17.76 -24.17 -32.28
CA LYS A 49 -16.91 -24.40 -31.11
C LYS A 49 -16.30 -23.10 -30.58
N THR A 50 -15.86 -22.22 -31.47
CA THR A 50 -15.34 -20.89 -31.10
C THR A 50 -16.43 -20.03 -30.47
N VAL A 51 -17.64 -20.03 -31.03
CA VAL A 51 -18.79 -19.29 -30.47
C VAL A 51 -19.18 -19.84 -29.10
N GLU A 52 -19.19 -21.16 -28.91
CA GLU A 52 -19.45 -21.78 -27.61
C GLU A 52 -18.39 -21.40 -26.57
N GLN A 53 -17.10 -21.43 -26.95
CA GLN A 53 -15.99 -21.01 -26.08
C GLN A 53 -16.07 -19.52 -25.73
N MET A 54 -16.37 -18.66 -26.70
CA MET A 54 -16.59 -17.24 -26.47
C MET A 54 -17.78 -17.02 -25.53
N THR A 55 -18.88 -17.73 -25.74
CA THR A 55 -20.07 -17.65 -24.88
C THR A 55 -19.74 -18.07 -23.44
N GLY A 56 -18.96 -19.14 -23.26
CA GLY A 56 -18.49 -19.58 -21.94
C GLY A 56 -17.53 -18.58 -21.28
N THR A 57 -16.65 -17.96 -22.05
CA THR A 57 -15.72 -16.94 -21.58
C THR A 57 -16.47 -15.67 -21.16
N ILE A 58 -17.43 -15.22 -21.98
CA ILE A 58 -18.32 -14.08 -21.66
C ILE A 58 -19.11 -14.37 -20.40
N GLY A 59 -19.66 -15.58 -20.23
CA GLY A 59 -20.35 -15.99 -19.01
C GLY A 59 -19.46 -15.92 -17.77
N THR A 60 -18.20 -16.35 -17.90
CA THR A 60 -17.21 -16.30 -16.81
C THR A 60 -16.83 -14.87 -16.47
N LEU A 61 -16.55 -14.04 -17.47
CA LEU A 61 -16.23 -12.62 -17.30
C LEU A 61 -17.39 -11.84 -16.71
N SER A 62 -18.62 -12.12 -17.14
CA SER A 62 -19.84 -11.49 -16.60
C SER A 62 -20.01 -11.81 -15.12
N ARG A 63 -19.78 -13.07 -14.73
CA ARG A 63 -19.79 -13.48 -13.32
C ARG A 63 -18.69 -12.77 -12.53
N GLN A 64 -17.48 -12.69 -13.08
CA GLN A 64 -16.37 -12.01 -12.44
C GLN A 64 -16.65 -10.52 -12.24
N LEU A 65 -17.23 -9.85 -13.24
CA LEU A 65 -17.64 -8.45 -13.15
C LEU A 65 -18.69 -8.23 -12.07
N MET A 66 -19.72 -9.09 -11.98
CA MET A 66 -20.73 -8.99 -10.92
C MET A 66 -20.11 -9.16 -9.53
N LEU A 67 -19.17 -10.10 -9.36
CA LEU A 67 -18.45 -10.29 -8.09
C LEU A 67 -17.57 -9.09 -7.73
N GLN A 68 -16.90 -8.49 -8.72
CA GLN A 68 -16.11 -7.26 -8.52
C GLN A 68 -16.98 -6.08 -8.13
N GLN A 69 -18.15 -5.93 -8.77
CA GLN A 69 -19.11 -4.89 -8.45
C GLN A 69 -19.63 -5.03 -7.01
N LEU A 70 -20.04 -6.23 -6.61
CA LEU A 70 -20.49 -6.51 -5.24
C LEU A 70 -19.39 -6.21 -4.21
N ASN A 71 -18.13 -6.56 -4.51
CA ASN A 71 -17.01 -6.25 -3.63
C ASN A 71 -16.79 -4.73 -3.50
N MET A 72 -16.89 -3.97 -4.60
CA MET A 72 -16.80 -2.50 -4.53
C MET A 72 -17.95 -1.87 -3.74
N GLU A 73 -19.17 -2.39 -3.87
CA GLU A 73 -20.32 -1.90 -3.12
C GLU A 73 -20.17 -2.15 -1.61
N GLU A 74 -19.72 -3.35 -1.23
CA GLU A 74 -19.43 -3.68 0.17
C GLU A 74 -18.25 -2.85 0.72
N ARG A 75 -17.24 -2.57 -0.12
CA ARG A 75 -16.16 -1.64 0.21
C ARG A 75 -16.70 -0.23 0.49
N ILE A 76 -17.55 0.33 -0.38
CA ILE A 76 -18.14 1.66 -0.17
C ILE A 76 -19.00 1.69 1.10
N ARG A 77 -19.80 0.63 1.33
CA ARG A 77 -20.65 0.52 2.54
C ARG A 77 -19.82 0.46 3.82
N SER A 78 -18.65 -0.18 3.79
CA SER A 78 -17.71 -0.23 4.92
C SER A 78 -16.83 1.02 5.07
N GLU A 79 -16.77 1.86 4.04
CA GLU A 79 -16.01 3.13 4.02
C GLU A 79 -16.88 4.36 4.31
N GLY A 80 -18.17 4.19 4.59
CA GLY A 80 -19.05 5.31 4.95
C GLY A 80 -18.59 6.02 6.23
N ASP A 81 -18.00 5.28 7.17
CA ASP A 81 -17.46 5.81 8.41
C ASP A 81 -15.94 6.03 8.31
N SER A 82 -15.45 7.05 9.02
CA SER A 82 -14.02 7.30 9.13
C SER A 82 -13.37 6.28 10.08
N GLY A 83 -12.22 5.74 9.70
CA GLY A 83 -11.56 4.72 10.51
C GLY A 83 -10.30 4.14 9.88
N ILE A 84 -9.67 3.24 10.61
CA ILE A 84 -8.46 2.53 10.18
C ILE A 84 -8.88 1.17 9.65
N LYS A 85 -8.52 0.87 8.40
CA LYS A 85 -8.84 -0.39 7.74
C LYS A 85 -7.77 -1.44 7.97
N GLN A 86 -6.51 -1.04 7.84
CA GLN A 86 -5.40 -1.98 7.86
C GLN A 86 -4.09 -1.31 8.25
N ILE A 87 -3.25 -2.01 9.01
CA ILE A 87 -1.87 -1.64 9.28
C ILE A 87 -0.93 -2.42 8.35
N ARG A 88 0.36 -2.06 8.34
CA ARG A 88 1.38 -2.78 7.59
C ARG A 88 1.36 -4.26 7.93
N VAL A 89 1.25 -5.10 6.90
CA VAL A 89 1.39 -6.55 7.06
C VAL A 89 2.84 -6.88 7.38
N SER A 90 3.10 -7.31 8.62
CA SER A 90 4.41 -7.77 9.09
C SER A 90 4.48 -9.29 9.26
N SER A 91 3.34 -9.95 9.44
CA SER A 91 3.18 -11.40 9.52
C SER A 91 2.04 -11.82 8.60
N GLY A 92 2.26 -12.85 7.78
CA GLY A 92 1.27 -13.34 6.83
C GLY A 92 0.89 -14.80 7.07
N GLY A 93 0.05 -15.32 6.19
CA GLY A 93 -0.33 -16.72 6.10
C GLY A 93 -0.93 -17.00 4.73
N THR A 94 -1.37 -18.23 4.48
CA THR A 94 -1.96 -18.62 3.19
C THR A 94 -3.38 -18.07 2.97
N LYS A 95 -3.98 -17.47 4.00
CA LYS A 95 -5.36 -16.98 4.00
C LYS A 95 -5.41 -15.50 4.37
N ALA A 96 -6.37 -14.78 3.80
CA ALA A 96 -6.51 -13.33 3.92
C ALA A 96 -6.69 -12.85 5.38
N TYR A 97 -7.35 -13.62 6.23
CA TYR A 97 -7.57 -13.26 7.64
C TYR A 97 -6.31 -13.34 8.52
N HIS A 98 -5.19 -13.83 7.99
CA HIS A 98 -3.91 -13.77 8.69
C HIS A 98 -3.25 -12.39 8.58
N ALA A 99 -3.73 -11.52 7.69
CA ALA A 99 -3.28 -10.14 7.64
C ALA A 99 -3.94 -9.34 8.78
N PRO A 100 -3.16 -8.57 9.58
CA PRO A 100 -3.71 -7.76 10.65
C PRO A 100 -4.58 -6.62 10.09
N SER A 101 -5.64 -6.26 10.82
CA SER A 101 -6.49 -5.10 10.55
C SER A 101 -5.89 -3.84 11.18
N TYR A 102 -6.54 -3.20 12.15
CA TYR A 102 -6.02 -2.02 12.89
C TYR A 102 -5.14 -2.40 14.09
N VAL A 103 -5.15 -3.68 14.51
CA VAL A 103 -4.28 -4.23 15.56
C VAL A 103 -3.54 -5.46 15.03
N GLY A 104 -2.22 -5.48 15.24
CA GLY A 104 -1.37 -6.65 15.04
C GLY A 104 -0.59 -6.95 16.32
N SER A 105 0.74 -6.98 16.24
CA SER A 105 1.58 -7.03 17.45
C SER A 105 1.51 -5.74 18.28
N ARG A 106 1.16 -4.62 17.63
CA ARG A 106 0.98 -3.28 18.23
C ARG A 106 -0.21 -2.59 17.56
N PHE A 107 -0.89 -1.70 18.28
CA PHE A 107 -1.94 -0.85 17.72
C PHE A 107 -1.33 0.12 16.70
N LEU A 108 -1.93 0.25 15.50
CA LEU A 108 -1.44 1.12 14.42
C LEU A 108 0.05 0.93 14.02
N SER A 109 0.66 -0.21 14.37
CA SER A 109 2.10 -0.41 14.25
C SER A 109 2.92 0.73 14.90
N VAL A 110 2.41 1.34 15.98
CA VAL A 110 3.15 2.34 16.76
C VAL A 110 4.26 1.64 17.54
N HIS A 111 5.49 2.13 17.44
CA HIS A 111 6.67 1.57 18.09
C HIS A 111 7.68 2.65 18.49
N ASP A 112 8.60 2.29 19.38
CA ASP A 112 9.64 3.19 19.84
C ASP A 112 10.73 3.36 18.78
N HIS A 113 11.26 4.58 18.69
CA HIS A 113 12.51 4.88 17.97
C HIS A 113 13.54 5.36 18.98
N ALA A 114 14.07 4.44 19.80
CA ALA A 114 15.04 4.78 20.85
C ALA A 114 16.32 5.45 20.32
N ASN A 115 16.59 5.32 19.02
CA ASN A 115 17.72 5.96 18.33
C ASN A 115 17.42 7.39 17.83
N ASN A 116 16.17 7.86 17.89
CA ASN A 116 15.78 9.17 17.38
C ASN A 116 15.28 10.07 18.53
N TYR A 117 15.65 11.36 18.49
CA TYR A 117 15.26 12.30 19.53
C TYR A 117 13.77 12.68 19.41
N ARG A 118 12.98 12.36 20.45
CA ARG A 118 11.55 12.71 20.59
C ARG A 118 10.67 12.23 19.43
N THR A 119 11.03 11.12 18.80
CA THR A 119 10.30 10.54 17.67
C THR A 119 9.59 9.26 18.12
N ILE A 120 8.32 9.13 17.73
CA ILE A 120 7.56 7.90 17.84
C ILE A 120 7.42 7.34 16.42
N GLY A 121 7.72 6.05 16.27
CA GLY A 121 7.54 5.34 15.02
C GLY A 121 6.09 4.95 14.83
N MET A 122 5.57 5.13 13.63
CA MET A 122 4.27 4.58 13.25
C MET A 122 4.37 3.99 11.86
N GLY A 123 4.05 2.70 11.77
CA GLY A 123 4.08 1.98 10.50
C GLY A 123 3.07 2.52 9.49
N GLU A 124 3.14 1.97 8.27
CA GLU A 124 2.15 2.24 7.24
C GLU A 124 0.75 1.81 7.71
N PHE A 125 -0.27 2.63 7.43
CA PHE A 125 -1.65 2.24 7.62
C PHE A 125 -2.54 2.74 6.46
N ILE A 126 -3.69 2.11 6.31
CA ILE A 126 -4.76 2.49 5.40
C ILE A 126 -5.91 2.99 6.26
N ALA A 127 -6.33 4.22 6.02
CA ALA A 127 -7.44 4.84 6.71
C ALA A 127 -8.42 5.45 5.71
N VAL A 128 -9.64 5.64 6.19
CA VAL A 128 -10.72 6.34 5.52
C VAL A 128 -11.02 7.56 6.36
N LEU A 129 -11.01 8.73 5.75
CA LEU A 129 -11.45 9.97 6.38
C LEU A 129 -12.47 10.64 5.47
N ASN A 130 -13.69 10.79 5.98
CA ASN A 130 -14.83 11.35 5.23
C ASN A 130 -15.03 10.66 3.86
N GLY A 131 -14.96 9.31 3.84
CA GLY A 131 -15.11 8.51 2.62
C GLY A 131 -13.91 8.48 1.68
N VAL A 132 -12.82 9.21 1.99
CA VAL A 132 -11.58 9.18 1.20
C VAL A 132 -10.62 8.18 1.82
N GLU A 133 -10.38 7.06 1.13
CA GLU A 133 -9.32 6.12 1.50
C GLU A 133 -7.95 6.68 1.09
N PHE A 134 -7.02 6.65 2.03
CA PHE A 134 -5.62 6.92 1.77
C PHE A 134 -4.74 5.92 2.50
N ARG A 135 -3.58 5.67 1.89
CA ARG A 135 -2.53 4.85 2.47
C ARG A 135 -1.36 5.73 2.81
N THR A 136 -0.87 5.61 4.03
CA THR A 136 0.34 6.30 4.45
C THR A 136 1.59 5.51 4.08
N ARG A 137 2.72 6.20 4.07
CA ARG A 137 4.04 5.56 4.20
C ARG A 137 4.34 5.33 5.69
N HIS A 138 5.56 4.90 6.00
CA HIS A 138 6.03 4.90 7.37
C HIS A 138 6.01 6.35 7.88
N ASN A 139 5.32 6.60 8.99
CA ASN A 139 5.08 7.92 9.53
C ASN A 139 5.78 8.04 10.88
N ASP A 140 7.03 8.42 10.87
CA ASP A 140 7.70 8.85 12.10
C ASP A 140 7.22 10.25 12.43
N TYR A 141 6.68 10.44 13.63
CA TYR A 141 6.24 11.77 14.08
C TYR A 141 6.94 12.19 15.36
N GLY A 142 7.30 13.47 15.41
CA GLY A 142 7.83 14.09 16.61
C GLY A 142 6.70 14.33 17.61
N LEU A 143 6.90 13.94 18.88
CA LEU A 143 5.93 14.22 19.93
C LEU A 143 5.99 15.70 20.32
N ARG A 144 5.06 16.49 19.78
CA ARG A 144 4.95 17.95 19.98
C ARG A 144 3.58 18.28 20.56
N MET A 145 3.48 19.41 21.25
CA MET A 145 2.20 19.99 21.69
C MET A 145 1.94 21.32 20.98
N PRO A 146 0.68 21.79 20.90
CA PRO A 146 0.40 23.16 20.46
C PRO A 146 1.20 24.16 21.29
N HIS A 147 1.73 25.19 20.63
CA HIS A 147 2.50 26.22 21.32
C HIS A 147 1.59 26.98 22.31
N ARG A 148 2.03 27.13 23.56
CA ARG A 148 1.17 27.67 24.65
C ARG A 148 0.79 29.15 24.49
N THR A 149 1.59 29.93 23.75
CA THR A 149 1.48 31.39 23.70
C THR A 149 1.43 31.95 22.29
N SER A 150 1.94 31.21 21.29
CA SER A 150 1.90 31.64 19.89
C SER A 150 0.52 31.40 19.28
N THR A 151 0.01 32.39 18.56
CA THR A 151 -1.23 32.30 17.77
C THR A 151 -0.98 31.99 16.31
N ALA A 152 0.28 31.79 15.92
CA ALA A 152 0.63 31.48 14.54
C ALA A 152 0.06 30.11 14.13
N TYR A 153 -0.37 30.01 12.87
CA TYR A 153 -0.88 28.77 12.30
C TYR A 153 0.17 27.66 12.37
N HIS A 154 -0.22 26.47 12.86
CA HIS A 154 0.66 25.33 13.10
C HIS A 154 1.84 25.59 14.07
N ALA A 155 1.74 26.59 14.95
CA ALA A 155 2.75 26.77 16.00
C ALA A 155 2.73 25.59 16.98
N VAL A 156 3.87 24.91 17.10
CA VAL A 156 4.07 23.78 18.00
C VAL A 156 5.33 23.97 18.83
N GLU A 157 5.35 23.35 20.01
CA GLU A 157 6.50 23.31 20.91
C GLU A 157 6.76 21.87 21.39
N ASP A 158 7.94 21.64 21.96
CA ASP A 158 8.27 20.35 22.56
C ASP A 158 7.42 20.08 23.80
N VAL A 159 6.90 18.85 23.91
CA VAL A 159 6.26 18.42 25.16
C VAL A 159 7.32 18.42 26.26
N PRO A 160 7.17 19.21 27.34
CA PRO A 160 8.17 19.24 28.39
C PRO A 160 8.20 17.89 29.11
N PHE A 161 9.40 17.46 29.52
CA PHE A 161 9.52 16.31 30.40
C PHE A 161 8.98 16.67 31.79
N PRO A 162 8.42 15.70 32.53
CA PRO A 162 8.08 15.93 33.93
C PRO A 162 9.33 16.29 34.72
N GLU A 163 9.17 17.14 35.73
CA GLU A 163 10.27 17.52 36.60
C GLU A 163 10.75 16.30 37.42
N VAL A 164 12.04 16.30 37.76
CA VAL A 164 12.59 15.28 38.64
C VAL A 164 11.99 15.46 40.04
N PRO A 165 11.46 14.40 40.67
CA PRO A 165 10.84 14.52 41.99
C PRO A 165 11.80 15.16 43.02
N PRO A 166 11.34 16.12 43.85
CA PRO A 166 12.21 16.80 44.81
C PRO A 166 12.91 15.85 45.79
N ALA A 167 12.31 14.70 46.10
CA ALA A 167 12.90 13.67 46.95
C ALA A 167 14.20 13.07 46.37
N VAL A 168 14.31 13.03 45.04
CA VAL A 168 15.54 12.64 44.33
C VAL A 168 16.56 13.76 44.45
N LEU A 169 16.19 15.00 44.10
CA LEU A 169 17.11 16.14 44.10
C LEU A 169 17.70 16.47 45.49
N LYS A 170 16.99 16.12 46.57
CA LYS A 170 17.44 16.31 47.96
C LYS A 170 18.54 15.34 48.42
N LYS A 171 18.87 14.30 47.66
CA LYS A 171 19.94 13.36 48.04
C LYS A 171 21.31 14.01 47.86
N ALA A 172 22.24 13.67 48.76
CA ALA A 172 23.55 14.31 48.83
C ALA A 172 24.47 13.89 47.67
N THR A 173 24.32 12.67 47.16
CA THR A 173 25.17 12.12 46.10
C THR A 173 24.38 11.65 44.89
N VAL A 174 25.01 11.68 43.70
CA VAL A 174 24.41 11.15 42.46
C VAL A 174 24.00 9.68 42.60
N GLN A 175 24.76 8.88 43.34
CA GLN A 175 24.44 7.46 43.55
C GLN A 175 23.15 7.27 44.37
N GLU A 176 22.93 8.10 45.38
CA GLU A 176 21.69 8.13 46.15
C GLU A 176 20.51 8.67 45.31
N GLN A 177 20.75 9.66 44.45
CA GLN A 177 19.74 10.14 43.49
C GLN A 177 19.31 9.01 42.53
N ILE A 178 20.26 8.26 41.97
CA ILE A 178 19.97 7.09 41.11
C ILE A 178 19.17 6.04 41.88
N THR A 179 19.57 5.74 43.12
CA THR A 179 18.87 4.76 43.96
C THR A 179 17.44 5.20 44.24
N GLU A 180 17.24 6.47 44.60
CA GLU A 180 15.92 7.04 44.83
C GLU A 180 15.06 7.01 43.55
N MET A 181 15.61 7.42 42.40
CA MET A 181 14.89 7.43 41.13
C MET A 181 14.46 6.02 40.70
N ARG A 182 15.25 4.98 41.01
CA ARG A 182 14.86 3.58 40.77
C ARG A 182 13.62 3.19 41.58
N GLU A 183 13.46 3.68 42.81
CA GLU A 183 12.26 3.41 43.60
C GLU A 183 11.02 4.08 43.00
N TRP A 184 11.16 5.28 42.42
CA TRP A 184 10.09 5.92 41.63
C TRP A 184 9.67 5.08 40.43
N PHE A 185 10.63 4.55 39.66
CA PHE A 185 10.31 3.68 38.53
C PHE A 185 9.69 2.35 38.95
N LYS A 186 10.14 1.77 40.07
CA LYS A 186 9.51 0.56 40.64
C LYS A 186 8.07 0.83 41.07
N ALA A 187 7.81 1.96 41.72
CA ALA A 187 6.47 2.37 42.12
C ALA A 187 5.52 2.48 40.91
N TRP A 188 5.97 3.14 39.84
CA TRP A 188 5.22 3.23 38.59
C TRP A 188 5.00 1.86 37.94
N ALA A 189 6.04 1.05 37.81
CA ALA A 189 5.95 -0.29 37.21
C ALA A 189 4.99 -1.22 37.97
N ASN A 190 5.00 -1.16 39.31
CA ASN A 190 4.13 -1.96 40.18
C ASN A 190 2.76 -1.33 40.42
N GLN A 191 2.51 -0.15 39.87
CA GLN A 191 1.31 0.65 40.13
C GLN A 191 1.07 0.95 41.63
N ASP A 192 2.12 0.97 42.45
CA ASP A 192 2.05 1.21 43.91
C ASP A 192 2.54 2.63 44.24
N TYR A 193 1.60 3.52 44.50
CA TYR A 193 1.86 4.93 44.84
C TYR A 193 1.91 5.19 46.36
N SER A 194 1.88 4.16 47.21
CA SER A 194 1.85 4.33 48.67
C SER A 194 3.09 5.02 49.25
N LYS A 195 4.25 4.82 48.60
CA LYS A 195 5.54 5.38 49.05
C LYS A 195 6.10 6.45 48.12
N ARG A 196 5.79 6.41 46.83
CA ARG A 196 6.26 7.33 45.79
C ARG A 196 5.10 7.62 44.85
N ASP A 197 4.50 8.80 44.97
CA ASP A 197 3.33 9.17 44.19
C ASP A 197 3.75 9.76 42.84
N TYR A 198 3.75 8.92 41.80
CA TYR A 198 4.20 9.24 40.45
C TYR A 198 3.11 9.86 39.54
N ARG A 199 1.94 10.18 40.10
CA ARG A 199 0.80 10.72 39.35
C ARG A 199 0.91 12.22 39.11
#